data_AF-A0A7J4VJU9-F1
#
_entry.id   AF-A0A7J4VJU9-F1
#
_cell.length_a   1.000
_cell.length_b   1.000
_cell.length_c   1.000
_cell.angle_alpha   90.00
_cell.angle_beta   90.00
_cell.angle_gamma   90.00
#
_symmetry.space_group_name_H-M   'P 1'
#
loop_
_entity.id
_entity.type
_entity.pdbx_description
1 polymer ?
#
loop_
_entity_poly.entity_id
_entity_poly.type
_entity_poly.pdbx_seq_one_letter_code
_entity_poly.pdbx_strand_id
1 'polypeptide(L)'
;MYIARFDGQHLIKRMPSSGGSHDPSCGAYQPPHELSGLGSLIGDAIRIDEEKGVAALRLDFPLAKTGSRPARVAEPSLSDTVKNASKRLSLRALLHYLWHEGELTEWTAAWAGKRGWGRVRASLIEAARRMTVSSGSFSEVLFVPEVFHPEEKSAIAARRAMTLGVLANSGTGKRKLMVLVGEVKEFAEARSGRRLVVKHMPDYQLVIEEETWKRLKKIFANEFAFWNADPALHIVTILTFGLNAAGLAVVEEMALMITTENWIPFETAHERQLLERLARLRRKSVKGLRFNLSPDKPVVSVTLPEPRPDPVAMFIVPADADEAYEVALLGMIDARPEMRTWIWHVGEGDMPMMP
;
A
#
# COMPACT_ATOMS: atom_id res chain seq x y z
N MET A 1 1.14 9.51 21.12
CA MET A 1 2.40 9.63 20.37
C MET A 1 3.40 8.62 20.92
N TYR A 2 4.42 8.22 20.16
CA TYR A 2 5.52 7.36 20.60
C TYR A 2 6.84 7.82 19.98
N ILE A 3 7.98 7.34 20.51
CA ILE A 3 9.32 7.64 19.98
C ILE A 3 9.75 6.51 19.06
N ALA A 4 9.93 6.82 17.78
CA ALA A 4 10.48 5.91 16.79
C ALA A 4 11.98 6.19 16.60
N ARG A 5 12.78 5.13 16.41
CA ARG A 5 14.16 5.28 15.96
C ARG A 5 14.23 5.14 14.45
N PHE A 6 14.55 6.23 13.75
CA PHE A 6 14.62 6.30 12.31
C PHE A 6 15.97 6.89 11.89
N ASP A 7 16.74 6.16 11.09
CA ASP A 7 18.05 6.59 10.59
C ASP A 7 19.02 7.09 11.69
N GLY A 8 19.09 6.35 12.79
CA GLY A 8 19.90 6.71 13.96
C GLY A 8 19.34 7.85 14.83
N GLN A 9 18.27 8.52 14.41
CA GLN A 9 17.63 9.61 15.15
C GLN A 9 16.35 9.15 15.86
N HIS A 10 15.96 9.86 16.91
CA HIS A 10 14.68 9.67 17.60
C HIS A 10 13.67 10.69 17.07
N LEU A 11 12.54 10.19 16.55
CA LEU A 11 11.45 11.00 16.01
C LEU A 11 10.18 10.75 16.83
N ILE A 12 9.45 11.82 17.11
CA ILE A 12 8.11 11.70 17.70
C ILE A 12 7.15 11.33 16.57
N LYS A 13 6.51 10.17 16.68
CA LYS A 13 5.51 9.67 15.72
C LYS A 13 4.16 9.45 16.39
N ARG A 14 3.12 9.43 15.57
CA ARG A 14 1.74 9.27 16.01
C ARG A 14 1.36 7.80 16.18
N MET A 15 0.53 7.49 17.19
CA MET A 15 -0.02 6.14 17.33
C MET A 15 -0.83 5.75 16.08
N PRO A 16 -0.87 4.45 15.72
CA PRO A 16 -1.64 4.00 14.57
C PRO A 16 -3.08 4.51 14.60
N SER A 17 -3.55 5.04 13.47
CA SER A 17 -4.92 5.55 13.31
C SER A 17 -5.39 6.63 14.32
N SER A 18 -4.52 7.23 15.15
CA SER A 18 -4.93 8.25 16.12
C SER A 18 -5.02 9.67 15.54
N GLY A 19 -4.90 9.82 14.22
CA GLY A 19 -4.81 11.12 13.53
C GLY A 19 -6.00 12.04 13.73
N GLY A 20 -7.21 11.47 13.74
CA GLY A 20 -8.45 12.22 13.94
C GLY A 20 -8.65 12.73 15.37
N SER A 21 -7.93 12.18 16.35
CA SER A 21 -8.03 12.59 17.77
C SER A 21 -7.14 13.80 18.10
N HIS A 22 -6.32 14.26 17.15
CA HIS A 22 -5.53 15.47 17.34
C HIS A 22 -6.35 16.72 16.99
N ASP A 23 -5.99 17.85 17.59
CA ASP A 23 -6.51 19.15 17.16
C ASP A 23 -6.17 19.40 15.67
N PRO A 24 -7.07 19.93 14.83
CA PRO A 24 -6.81 20.20 13.41
C PRO A 24 -5.57 21.08 13.13
N SER A 25 -5.16 21.91 14.10
CA SER A 25 -3.93 22.72 14.01
C SER A 25 -2.64 21.94 14.33
N CYS A 26 -2.75 20.72 14.85
CA CYS A 26 -1.62 19.87 15.18
C CYS A 26 -1.00 19.27 13.90
N GLY A 27 0.33 19.31 13.76
CA GLY A 27 1.02 18.67 12.63
C GLY A 27 0.84 17.15 12.54
N ALA A 28 0.36 16.50 13.61
CA ALA A 28 0.01 15.09 13.65
C ALA A 28 -1.47 14.81 13.32
N TYR A 29 -2.29 15.84 13.10
CA TYR A 29 -3.67 15.67 12.66
C TYR A 29 -3.73 15.01 11.28
N GLN A 30 -4.66 14.07 11.13
CA GLN A 30 -5.10 13.61 9.82
C GLN A 30 -6.63 13.59 9.84
N PRO A 31 -7.28 13.99 8.74
CA PRO A 31 -8.72 13.81 8.59
C PRO A 31 -9.11 12.35 8.89
N PRO A 32 -10.18 12.12 9.67
CA PRO A 32 -10.72 10.80 9.96
C PRO A 32 -10.92 9.91 8.73
N HIS A 33 -10.86 8.60 8.97
CA HIS A 33 -10.80 7.55 7.97
C HIS A 33 -12.00 7.50 6.99
N GLU A 34 -13.09 8.18 7.32
CA GLU A 34 -14.37 8.21 6.59
C GLU A 34 -14.24 8.74 5.17
N LEU A 35 -13.25 9.60 4.91
CA LEU A 35 -12.96 10.10 3.56
C LEU A 35 -12.16 9.11 2.69
N SER A 36 -11.66 8.04 3.29
CA SER A 36 -10.82 7.03 2.65
C SER A 36 -11.50 5.65 2.68
N GLY A 37 -10.95 4.68 1.93
CA GLY A 37 -11.40 3.29 2.05
C GLY A 37 -11.03 2.62 3.38
N LEU A 38 -10.32 3.30 4.29
CA LEU A 38 -9.94 2.76 5.60
C LEU A 38 -11.14 2.62 6.54
N GLY A 39 -12.13 3.51 6.44
CA GLY A 39 -13.20 3.59 7.43
C GLY A 39 -13.99 2.31 7.60
N SER A 40 -14.29 1.60 6.52
CA SER A 40 -14.98 0.31 6.58
C SER A 40 -14.16 -0.82 7.19
N LEU A 41 -12.85 -0.64 7.40
CA LEU A 41 -11.95 -1.69 7.88
C LEU A 41 -11.61 -1.55 9.37
N ILE A 42 -11.72 -0.33 9.92
CA ILE A 42 -11.50 -0.07 11.34
C ILE A 42 -12.60 -0.72 12.18
N GLY A 43 -12.23 -1.40 13.27
CA GLY A 43 -13.12 -2.16 14.15
C GLY A 43 -13.33 -3.62 13.72
N ASP A 44 -13.33 -3.87 12.42
CA ASP A 44 -13.57 -5.20 11.84
C ASP A 44 -12.27 -5.92 11.43
N ALA A 45 -11.65 -5.48 10.33
CA ALA A 45 -10.42 -6.04 9.79
C ALA A 45 -9.16 -5.55 10.52
N ILE A 46 -9.23 -4.32 11.04
CA ILE A 46 -8.17 -3.65 11.80
C ILE A 46 -8.74 -3.32 13.17
N ARG A 47 -8.16 -3.91 14.22
CA ARG A 47 -8.50 -3.60 15.60
C ARG A 47 -7.34 -2.88 16.26
N ILE A 48 -7.58 -1.66 16.72
CA ILE A 48 -6.57 -0.84 17.37
C ILE A 48 -6.59 -1.16 18.87
N ASP A 49 -5.45 -1.55 19.40
CA ASP A 49 -5.21 -1.63 20.85
C ASP A 49 -4.51 -0.32 21.24
N GLU A 50 -5.29 0.65 21.74
CA GLU A 50 -4.79 1.99 22.09
C GLU A 50 -3.79 1.95 23.24
N GLU A 51 -3.97 1.03 24.20
CA GLU A 51 -3.09 0.86 25.36
C GLU A 51 -1.71 0.38 24.92
N LYS A 52 -1.65 -0.56 23.98
CA LYS A 52 -0.39 -1.12 23.47
C LYS A 52 0.17 -0.38 22.26
N GLY A 53 -0.63 0.48 21.62
CA GLY A 53 -0.25 1.18 20.39
C GLY A 53 -0.03 0.27 19.19
N VAL A 54 -0.72 -0.86 19.13
CA VAL A 54 -0.60 -1.85 18.05
C VAL A 54 -1.94 -2.06 17.35
N ALA A 55 -1.88 -2.33 16.04
CA ALA A 55 -3.02 -2.69 15.23
C ALA A 55 -3.05 -4.20 14.96
N ALA A 56 -4.07 -4.90 15.45
CA ALA A 56 -4.32 -6.30 15.15
C ALA A 56 -5.04 -6.43 13.80
N LEU A 57 -4.40 -7.12 12.86
CA LEU A 57 -4.83 -7.27 11.47
C LEU A 57 -5.44 -8.65 11.23
N ARG A 58 -6.62 -8.67 10.60
CA ARG A 58 -7.23 -9.88 10.05
C ARG A 58 -6.99 -9.92 8.56
N LEU A 59 -6.20 -10.88 8.10
CA LEU A 59 -5.84 -11.04 6.69
C LEU A 59 -6.81 -12.01 6.00
N ASP A 60 -7.15 -11.75 4.73
CA ASP A 60 -7.96 -12.67 3.92
C ASP A 60 -7.14 -13.78 3.25
N PHE A 61 -5.81 -13.63 3.22
CA PHE A 61 -4.85 -14.58 2.69
C PHE A 61 -4.10 -15.34 3.82
N PRO A 62 -3.63 -16.57 3.57
CA PRO A 62 -2.94 -17.37 4.57
C PRO A 62 -1.46 -17.00 4.72
N LEU A 63 -0.92 -17.18 5.93
CA LEU A 63 0.53 -17.11 6.23
C LEU A 63 1.17 -18.49 6.40
N ALA A 64 0.41 -19.57 6.16
CA ALA A 64 0.90 -20.94 6.13
C ALA A 64 0.04 -21.77 5.18
N LYS A 65 0.66 -22.74 4.48
CA LYS A 65 0.00 -23.63 3.53
C LYS A 65 0.15 -25.09 3.94
N THR A 66 -0.98 -25.79 4.05
CA THR A 66 -1.03 -27.25 4.25
C THR A 66 -1.29 -27.96 2.93
N GLY A 67 -0.31 -28.69 2.42
CA GLY A 67 -0.47 -29.58 1.25
C GLY A 67 -0.88 -28.88 -0.07
N SER A 68 -0.89 -29.65 -1.15
CA SER A 68 -1.12 -29.19 -2.53
C SER A 68 -2.58 -28.79 -2.78
N ARG A 69 -3.02 -27.66 -2.23
CA ARG A 69 -4.19 -26.95 -2.74
C ARG A 69 -3.69 -25.83 -3.68
N PRO A 70 -4.24 -25.68 -4.89
CA PRO A 70 -3.87 -24.59 -5.78
C PRO A 70 -4.03 -23.25 -5.06
N ALA A 71 -3.12 -22.31 -5.34
CA ALA A 71 -3.15 -20.97 -4.77
C ALA A 71 -4.54 -20.34 -5.00
N ARG A 72 -5.14 -19.85 -3.93
CA ARG A 72 -6.41 -19.12 -4.01
C ARG A 72 -6.04 -17.65 -4.02
N VAL A 73 -6.07 -16.99 -5.17
CA VAL A 73 -5.95 -15.53 -5.19
C VAL A 73 -7.24 -14.95 -4.62
N ALA A 74 -7.12 -14.07 -3.62
CA ALA A 74 -8.22 -13.20 -3.22
C ALA A 74 -8.67 -12.39 -4.45
N GLU A 75 -9.87 -12.69 -4.96
CA GLU A 75 -10.51 -11.78 -5.91
C GLU A 75 -10.74 -10.46 -5.18
N PRO A 76 -10.36 -9.29 -5.75
CA PRO A 76 -11.11 -8.09 -5.42
C PRO A 76 -12.54 -8.42 -5.86
N SER A 77 -13.41 -8.70 -4.90
CA SER A 77 -14.81 -9.00 -5.18
C SER A 77 -15.40 -7.79 -5.88
N LEU A 78 -15.50 -7.85 -7.21
CA LEU A 78 -16.27 -6.91 -8.02
C LEU A 78 -17.76 -7.32 -8.06
N SER A 79 -18.20 -8.31 -7.27
CA SER A 79 -19.62 -8.62 -7.10
C SER A 79 -19.94 -9.30 -5.76
N ASP A 80 -20.92 -8.73 -5.04
CA ASP A 80 -21.85 -9.34 -4.08
C ASP A 80 -21.38 -9.91 -2.73
N THR A 81 -20.61 -9.15 -1.95
CA THR A 81 -20.95 -8.95 -0.53
C THR A 81 -20.21 -7.74 0.08
N VAL A 82 -20.85 -6.56 0.05
CA VAL A 82 -20.39 -5.36 0.78
C VAL A 82 -20.10 -5.67 2.27
N LYS A 83 -20.75 -6.70 2.84
CA LYS A 83 -20.57 -7.14 4.25
C LYS A 83 -19.32 -7.98 4.55
N ASN A 84 -18.61 -8.52 3.56
CA ASN A 84 -17.41 -9.35 3.79
C ASN A 84 -16.10 -8.62 3.46
N ALA A 85 -16.13 -7.63 2.57
CA ALA A 85 -14.96 -6.79 2.24
C ALA A 85 -14.44 -5.97 3.44
N SER A 86 -15.29 -5.69 4.43
CA SER A 86 -14.93 -4.98 5.66
C SER A 86 -14.22 -5.87 6.70
N LYS A 87 -14.34 -7.19 6.62
CA LYS A 87 -13.98 -8.10 7.73
C LYS A 87 -12.51 -8.54 7.73
N ARG A 88 -11.84 -8.47 6.59
CA ARG A 88 -10.45 -8.89 6.41
C ARG A 88 -9.75 -8.02 5.38
N LEU A 89 -8.45 -7.76 5.59
CA LEU A 89 -7.61 -7.04 4.67
C LEU A 89 -7.17 -7.94 3.51
N SER A 90 -7.41 -7.49 2.29
CA SER A 90 -6.75 -8.02 1.11
C SER A 90 -5.26 -7.71 1.13
N LEU A 91 -4.50 -8.44 0.32
CA LEU A 91 -3.07 -8.19 0.15
C LEU A 91 -2.80 -6.75 -0.32
N ARG A 92 -3.60 -6.21 -1.25
CA ARG A 92 -3.49 -4.80 -1.70
C ARG A 92 -3.86 -3.82 -0.58
N ALA A 93 -4.92 -4.09 0.19
CA ALA A 93 -5.29 -3.24 1.32
C ALA A 93 -4.25 -3.25 2.44
N LEU A 94 -3.56 -4.36 2.67
CA LEU A 94 -2.42 -4.40 3.58
C LEU A 94 -1.27 -3.52 3.08
N LEU A 95 -0.97 -3.52 1.78
CA LEU A 95 0.02 -2.61 1.21
C LEU A 95 -0.40 -1.15 1.38
N HIS A 96 -1.66 -0.82 1.13
CA HIS A 96 -2.20 0.52 1.40
C HIS A 96 -2.06 0.89 2.89
N TYR A 97 -2.35 -0.03 3.81
CA TYR A 97 -2.24 0.21 5.25
C TYR A 97 -0.79 0.45 5.69
N LEU A 98 0.15 -0.33 5.17
CA LEU A 98 1.58 -0.10 5.39
C LEU A 98 2.04 1.27 4.84
N TRP A 99 1.53 1.68 3.67
CA TRP A 99 1.83 2.99 3.10
C TRP A 99 1.26 4.13 3.95
N HIS A 100 0.02 3.98 4.42
CA HIS A 100 -0.66 4.94 5.27
C HIS A 100 0.06 5.12 6.62
N GLU A 101 0.28 4.02 7.34
CA GLU A 101 0.97 4.02 8.64
C GLU A 101 2.47 4.35 8.52
N GLY A 102 3.05 4.16 7.34
CA GLY A 102 4.40 4.58 6.99
C GLY A 102 4.54 6.06 6.62
N GLU A 103 3.43 6.83 6.61
CA GLU A 103 3.36 8.23 6.16
C GLU A 103 3.86 8.42 4.71
N LEU A 104 3.78 7.37 3.89
CA LEU A 104 4.24 7.36 2.51
C LEU A 104 3.22 7.94 1.54
N THR A 105 1.99 8.22 2.00
CA THR A 105 0.97 8.96 1.26
C THR A 105 1.16 10.47 1.31
N GLU A 106 2.04 10.97 2.19
CA GLU A 106 2.25 12.39 2.39
C GLU A 106 3.33 12.92 1.45
N TRP A 107 3.22 14.14 0.95
CA TRP A 107 4.24 14.78 0.12
C TRP A 107 4.27 16.30 0.29
N THR A 108 5.46 16.88 0.08
CA THR A 108 5.71 18.32 -0.11
C THR A 108 6.97 18.47 -0.95
N ALA A 109 7.05 19.51 -1.79
CA ALA A 109 8.23 19.81 -2.60
C ALA A 109 9.52 19.99 -1.75
N ALA A 110 9.41 20.26 -0.45
CA ALA A 110 10.56 20.33 0.46
C ALA A 110 11.30 18.97 0.63
N TRP A 111 10.66 17.87 0.22
CA TRP A 111 11.21 16.51 0.24
C TRP A 111 11.76 16.04 -1.10
N ALA A 112 11.76 16.89 -2.14
CA ALA A 112 12.33 16.56 -3.44
C ALA A 112 13.77 16.03 -3.29
N GLY A 113 14.06 14.90 -3.93
CA GLY A 113 15.35 14.20 -3.87
C GLY A 113 15.67 13.50 -2.53
N LYS A 114 14.82 13.60 -1.51
CA LYS A 114 15.08 13.05 -0.16
C LYS A 114 14.34 11.73 0.12
N ARG A 115 13.41 11.33 -0.74
CA ARG A 115 12.63 10.10 -0.59
C ARG A 115 13.02 9.07 -1.66
N GLY A 116 13.94 8.18 -1.31
CA GLY A 116 14.25 6.98 -2.08
C GLY A 116 13.80 5.70 -1.36
N TRP A 117 14.12 4.54 -1.94
CA TRP A 117 13.76 3.23 -1.39
C TRP A 117 14.19 3.03 0.06
N GLY A 118 15.36 3.53 0.47
CA GLY A 118 15.80 3.45 1.88
C GLY A 118 14.80 4.07 2.86
N ARG A 119 14.21 5.21 2.50
CA ARG A 119 13.15 5.88 3.27
C ARG A 119 11.87 5.06 3.27
N VAL A 120 11.45 4.57 2.10
CA VAL A 120 10.26 3.70 1.95
C VAL A 120 10.39 2.46 2.83
N ARG A 121 11.49 1.72 2.69
CA ARG A 121 11.79 0.54 3.50
C ARG A 121 11.71 0.83 4.99
N ALA A 122 12.38 1.89 5.45
CA ALA A 122 12.41 2.23 6.86
C ALA A 122 11.00 2.56 7.39
N SER A 123 10.20 3.31 6.61
CA SER A 123 8.78 3.57 6.93
C SER A 123 7.95 2.29 7.02
N LEU A 124 8.11 1.36 6.06
CA LEU A 124 7.37 0.09 6.04
C LEU A 124 7.72 -0.80 7.24
N ILE A 125 9.00 -0.92 7.58
CA ILE A 125 9.46 -1.71 8.74
C ILE A 125 8.93 -1.10 10.03
N GLU A 126 8.99 0.23 10.18
CA GLU A 126 8.52 0.91 11.38
C GLU A 126 7.00 0.88 11.52
N ALA A 127 6.25 0.87 10.41
CA ALA A 127 4.81 0.64 10.42
C ALA A 127 4.52 -0.81 10.86
N ALA A 128 5.21 -1.79 10.30
CA ALA A 128 4.99 -3.21 10.57
C ALA A 128 5.27 -3.62 12.03
N ARG A 129 6.19 -2.93 12.73
CA ARG A 129 6.46 -3.16 14.17
C ARG A 129 5.26 -2.88 15.07
N ARG A 130 4.33 -2.04 14.61
CA ARG A 130 3.09 -1.69 15.33
C ARG A 130 1.89 -2.48 14.82
N MET A 131 2.12 -3.61 14.15
CA MET A 131 1.08 -4.46 13.58
C MET A 131 1.24 -5.89 14.08
N THR A 132 0.12 -6.52 14.40
CA THR A 132 0.07 -7.95 14.74
C THR A 132 -0.88 -8.69 13.81
N VAL A 133 -0.60 -9.97 13.60
CA VAL A 133 -1.43 -10.91 12.86
C VAL A 133 -1.70 -12.13 13.75
N SER A 134 -2.54 -13.06 13.29
CA SER A 134 -2.86 -14.26 14.09
C SER A 134 -1.64 -15.11 14.47
N SER A 135 -0.54 -15.03 13.72
CA SER A 135 0.70 -15.76 13.97
C SER A 135 1.71 -15.01 14.87
N GLY A 136 1.41 -13.80 15.34
CA GLY A 136 2.33 -12.98 16.15
C GLY A 136 2.59 -11.60 15.56
N SER A 137 3.82 -11.12 15.68
CA SER A 137 4.20 -9.80 15.15
C SER A 137 4.20 -9.82 13.62
N PHE A 138 3.62 -8.81 12.98
CA PHE A 138 3.64 -8.71 11.52
C PHE A 138 5.07 -8.48 11.00
N SER A 139 5.92 -7.79 11.78
CA SER A 139 7.32 -7.57 11.41
C SER A 139 8.15 -8.85 11.29
N GLU A 140 7.72 -9.95 11.91
CA GLU A 140 8.41 -11.25 11.84
C GLU A 140 8.09 -12.03 10.55
N VAL A 141 6.98 -11.70 9.90
CA VAL A 141 6.55 -12.34 8.64
C VAL A 141 6.73 -11.42 7.43
N LEU A 142 6.96 -10.11 7.63
CA LEU A 142 7.25 -9.15 6.59
C LEU A 142 8.74 -9.11 6.23
N PHE A 143 9.05 -9.18 4.94
CA PHE A 143 10.36 -8.93 4.39
C PHE A 143 10.33 -7.72 3.44
N VAL A 144 11.21 -6.75 3.67
CA VAL A 144 11.41 -5.59 2.79
C VAL A 144 12.91 -5.50 2.46
N PRO A 145 13.32 -5.72 1.19
CA PRO A 145 14.72 -5.76 0.79
C PRO A 145 15.49 -4.50 1.20
N GLU A 146 16.70 -4.67 1.73
CA GLU A 146 17.67 -3.58 1.98
C GLU A 146 18.02 -2.85 0.68
N VAL A 147 18.46 -1.58 0.77
CA VAL A 147 18.97 -0.88 -0.41
C VAL A 147 20.14 -1.68 -0.98
N PHE A 148 20.08 -1.98 -2.26
CA PHE A 148 21.08 -2.81 -2.92
C PHE A 148 22.28 -1.96 -3.33
N HIS A 149 23.41 -2.30 -2.74
CA HIS A 149 24.72 -1.74 -2.99
C HIS A 149 25.61 -2.84 -3.60
N PRO A 150 26.07 -2.73 -4.87
CA PRO A 150 26.86 -3.77 -5.52
C PRO A 150 28.08 -4.24 -4.73
N GLU A 151 28.76 -3.30 -4.06
CA GLU A 151 29.89 -3.49 -3.16
C GLU A 151 29.56 -4.33 -1.92
N GLU A 152 28.30 -4.28 -1.45
CA GLU A 152 27.81 -5.04 -0.28
C GLU A 152 27.01 -6.30 -0.68
N LYS A 153 26.98 -6.66 -1.97
CA LYS A 153 26.12 -7.74 -2.50
C LYS A 153 26.13 -9.01 -1.63
N SER A 154 27.32 -9.52 -1.30
CA SER A 154 27.46 -10.75 -0.51
C SER A 154 26.96 -10.59 0.93
N ALA A 155 27.16 -9.41 1.54
CA ALA A 155 26.71 -9.13 2.90
C ALA A 155 25.17 -9.00 2.96
N ILE A 156 24.57 -8.31 1.97
CA ILE A 156 23.12 -8.21 1.81
C ILE A 156 22.51 -9.61 1.59
N ALA A 157 23.13 -10.42 0.72
CA ALA A 157 22.66 -11.79 0.46
C ALA A 157 22.71 -12.66 1.73
N ALA A 158 23.77 -12.54 2.54
CA ALA A 158 23.90 -13.27 3.81
C ALA A 158 22.82 -12.84 4.82
N ARG A 159 22.59 -11.53 5.01
CA ARG A 159 21.52 -11.01 5.90
C ARG A 159 20.15 -11.48 5.45
N ARG A 160 19.85 -11.41 4.15
CA ARG A 160 18.61 -11.94 3.57
C ARG A 160 18.46 -13.43 3.85
N ALA A 161 19.50 -14.23 3.64
CA ALA A 161 19.45 -15.67 3.90
C ALA A 161 19.16 -15.99 5.37
N MET A 162 19.73 -15.24 6.31
CA MET A 162 19.40 -15.38 7.74
C MET A 162 17.92 -15.06 8.02
N THR A 163 17.40 -13.96 7.48
CA THR A 163 15.98 -13.58 7.68
C THR A 163 15.03 -14.60 7.06
N LEU A 164 15.31 -15.08 5.85
CA LEU A 164 14.45 -16.02 5.12
C LEU A 164 14.61 -17.48 5.59
N GLY A 165 15.61 -17.78 6.44
CA GLY A 165 15.84 -19.11 6.99
C GLY A 165 14.62 -19.70 7.73
N VAL A 166 13.72 -18.84 8.23
CA VAL A 166 12.46 -19.25 8.86
C VAL A 166 11.56 -20.08 7.93
N LEU A 167 11.66 -19.88 6.62
CA LEU A 167 10.89 -20.61 5.61
C LEU A 167 11.34 -22.08 5.50
N ALA A 168 12.64 -22.34 5.69
CA ALA A 168 13.20 -23.68 5.65
C ALA A 168 12.79 -24.55 6.85
N ASN A 169 12.47 -23.93 7.99
CA ASN A 169 12.06 -24.59 9.22
C ASN A 169 10.57 -25.03 9.23
N SER A 170 10.00 -25.29 8.06
CA SER A 170 8.63 -25.76 7.92
C SER A 170 8.59 -27.27 8.19
N GLY A 171 7.99 -27.69 9.32
CA GLY A 171 7.80 -29.10 9.64
C GLY A 171 6.95 -29.85 8.61
N THR A 172 6.87 -31.18 8.72
CA THR A 172 6.07 -32.01 7.81
C THR A 172 4.60 -31.55 7.80
N GLY A 173 4.12 -31.14 6.62
CA GLY A 173 2.70 -30.84 6.37
C GLY A 173 2.26 -29.37 6.45
N LYS A 174 3.06 -28.44 7.00
CA LYS A 174 2.73 -27.00 7.05
C LYS A 174 3.92 -26.13 6.59
N ARG A 175 3.84 -25.64 5.35
CA ARG A 175 4.81 -24.68 4.78
C ARG A 175 4.49 -23.28 5.30
N LYS A 176 5.45 -22.66 5.99
CA LYS A 176 5.36 -21.24 6.38
C LYS A 176 5.44 -20.35 5.14
N LEU A 177 4.68 -19.26 5.15
CA LEU A 177 4.76 -18.20 4.16
C LEU A 177 5.24 -16.92 4.81
N MET A 178 5.92 -16.09 4.03
CA MET A 178 6.28 -14.72 4.38
C MET A 178 5.61 -13.76 3.41
N VAL A 179 5.43 -12.52 3.85
CA VAL A 179 4.99 -11.39 3.03
C VAL A 179 6.21 -10.63 2.57
N LEU A 180 6.33 -10.32 1.29
CA LEU A 180 7.36 -9.44 0.76
C LEU A 180 6.73 -8.17 0.21
N VAL A 181 7.33 -7.02 0.51
CA VAL A 181 7.07 -5.74 -0.18
C VAL A 181 8.34 -5.28 -0.88
N GLY A 182 8.25 -4.98 -2.17
CA GLY A 182 9.42 -4.66 -2.99
C GLY A 182 9.08 -3.85 -4.23
N GLU A 183 10.06 -3.11 -4.75
CA GLU A 183 9.95 -2.50 -6.08
C GLU A 183 10.30 -3.53 -7.17
N VAL A 184 9.40 -3.70 -8.15
CA VAL A 184 9.65 -4.62 -9.26
C VAL A 184 10.71 -4.04 -10.20
N LYS A 185 11.66 -4.88 -10.58
CA LYS A 185 12.61 -4.60 -11.67
C LYS A 185 12.06 -5.08 -13.00
N GLU A 186 11.67 -6.36 -13.04
CA GLU A 186 11.18 -7.02 -14.25
C GLU A 186 10.41 -8.30 -13.91
N PHE A 187 9.53 -8.71 -14.84
CA PHE A 187 8.91 -10.03 -14.89
C PHE A 187 9.55 -10.84 -16.02
N ALA A 188 10.73 -11.42 -15.74
CA ALA A 188 11.53 -12.15 -16.71
C ALA A 188 10.87 -13.47 -17.14
N GLU A 189 11.15 -13.88 -18.37
CA GLU A 189 10.66 -15.15 -18.90
C GLU A 189 11.30 -16.35 -18.17
N ALA A 190 10.50 -17.42 -18.10
CA ALA A 190 10.84 -18.70 -17.50
C ALA A 190 10.29 -19.81 -18.39
N ARG A 191 10.78 -21.04 -18.21
CA ARG A 191 10.25 -22.21 -18.94
C ARG A 191 8.76 -22.47 -18.65
N SER A 192 8.29 -22.04 -17.49
CA SER A 192 6.89 -22.04 -17.08
C SER A 192 6.66 -20.83 -16.19
N GLY A 193 5.58 -20.07 -16.45
CA GLY A 193 5.25 -18.87 -15.69
C GLY A 193 6.24 -17.72 -15.90
N ARG A 194 6.57 -17.00 -14.82
CA ARG A 194 7.50 -15.86 -14.81
C ARG A 194 8.47 -15.92 -13.64
N ARG A 195 9.59 -15.24 -13.80
CA ARG A 195 10.51 -14.92 -12.70
C ARG A 195 10.38 -13.45 -12.36
N LEU A 196 9.95 -13.16 -11.14
CA LEU A 196 9.97 -11.82 -10.60
C LEU A 196 11.38 -11.49 -10.14
N VAL A 197 11.90 -10.36 -10.63
CA VAL A 197 13.13 -9.74 -10.13
C VAL A 197 12.73 -8.47 -9.39
N VAL A 198 13.14 -8.37 -8.12
CA VAL A 198 12.92 -7.18 -7.27
C VAL A 198 14.19 -6.34 -7.28
N LYS A 199 14.09 -5.02 -7.53
CA LYS A 199 15.25 -4.14 -7.80
C LYS A 199 16.34 -4.25 -6.73
N HIS A 200 15.93 -4.38 -5.48
CA HIS A 200 16.80 -4.38 -4.31
C HIS A 200 17.24 -5.78 -3.82
N MET A 201 16.95 -6.82 -4.59
CA MET A 201 17.49 -8.17 -4.36
C MET A 201 17.60 -8.96 -5.68
N PRO A 202 18.36 -8.45 -6.68
CA PRO A 202 18.36 -9.01 -8.04
C PRO A 202 18.91 -10.44 -8.12
N ASP A 203 19.62 -10.89 -7.09
CA ASP A 203 20.19 -12.22 -6.94
C ASP A 203 19.22 -13.25 -6.29
N TYR A 204 18.02 -12.82 -5.90
CA TYR A 204 16.98 -13.68 -5.32
C TYR A 204 15.72 -13.67 -6.19
N GLN A 205 15.53 -14.75 -6.97
CA GLN A 205 14.43 -14.86 -7.93
C GLN A 205 13.20 -15.51 -7.30
N LEU A 206 12.04 -14.92 -7.55
CA LEU A 206 10.75 -15.43 -7.12
C LEU A 206 10.00 -16.03 -8.31
N VAL A 207 9.59 -17.28 -8.20
CA VAL A 207 8.85 -17.99 -9.26
C VAL A 207 7.37 -17.64 -9.14
N ILE A 208 6.78 -17.21 -10.26
CA ILE A 208 5.35 -16.97 -10.41
C ILE A 208 4.81 -18.02 -11.39
N GLU A 209 3.82 -18.79 -10.97
CA GLU A 209 3.17 -19.77 -11.83
C GLU A 209 2.33 -19.09 -12.94
N GLU A 210 2.14 -19.78 -14.07
CA GLU A 210 1.49 -19.22 -15.26
C GLU A 210 0.07 -18.70 -14.98
N GLU A 211 -0.71 -19.41 -14.15
CA GLU A 211 -2.07 -19.00 -13.78
C GLU A 211 -2.07 -17.72 -12.94
N THR A 212 -1.19 -17.64 -11.95
CA THR A 212 -0.99 -16.43 -11.12
C THR A 212 -0.57 -15.26 -11.98
N TRP A 213 0.35 -15.47 -12.93
CA TRP A 213 0.79 -14.44 -13.87
C TRP A 213 -0.33 -13.94 -14.79
N LYS A 214 -1.10 -14.85 -15.41
CA LYS A 214 -2.24 -14.49 -16.27
C LYS A 214 -3.26 -13.66 -15.51
N ARG A 215 -3.57 -14.04 -14.27
CA ARG A 215 -4.51 -13.31 -13.40
C ARG A 215 -3.96 -11.94 -13.02
N LEU A 216 -2.70 -11.86 -12.61
CA LEU A 216 -2.03 -10.61 -12.23
C LEU A 216 -2.08 -9.59 -13.37
N LYS A 217 -1.72 -9.99 -14.59
CA LYS A 217 -1.79 -9.12 -15.78
C LYS A 217 -3.20 -8.61 -16.05
N LYS A 218 -4.22 -9.45 -15.85
CA LYS A 218 -5.63 -9.07 -16.07
C LYS A 218 -6.09 -8.05 -15.04
N ILE A 219 -5.83 -8.28 -13.76
CA ILE A 219 -6.31 -7.42 -12.66
C ILE A 219 -5.58 -6.08 -12.64
N PHE A 220 -4.28 -6.07 -12.89
CA PHE A 220 -3.42 -4.89 -12.78
C PHE A 220 -3.00 -4.32 -14.15
N ALA A 221 -3.88 -4.45 -15.16
CA ALA A 221 -3.59 -4.03 -16.52
C ALA A 221 -3.24 -2.53 -16.61
N ASN A 222 -3.91 -1.70 -15.82
CA ASN A 222 -3.68 -0.26 -15.75
C ASN A 222 -2.29 0.05 -15.17
N GLU A 223 -1.91 -0.59 -14.07
CA GLU A 223 -0.59 -0.43 -13.45
C GLU A 223 0.53 -0.83 -14.41
N PHE A 224 0.36 -1.93 -15.17
CA PHE A 224 1.29 -2.31 -16.23
C PHE A 224 1.35 -1.28 -17.36
N ALA A 225 0.20 -0.74 -17.79
CA ALA A 225 0.16 0.27 -18.85
C ALA A 225 0.93 1.54 -18.45
N PHE A 226 0.71 2.05 -17.23
CA PHE A 226 1.45 3.20 -16.72
C PHE A 226 2.94 2.92 -16.60
N TRP A 227 3.33 1.78 -16.02
CA TRP A 227 4.73 1.43 -15.81
C TRP A 227 5.50 1.28 -17.13
N ASN A 228 4.87 0.72 -18.17
CA ASN A 228 5.47 0.60 -19.50
C ASN A 228 5.57 1.96 -20.22
N ALA A 229 4.68 2.90 -19.92
CA ALA A 229 4.63 4.20 -20.57
C ALA A 229 5.67 5.19 -20.01
N ASP A 230 6.08 5.04 -18.76
CA ASP A 230 6.95 6.00 -18.10
C ASP A 230 7.96 5.33 -17.13
N PRO A 231 9.27 5.37 -17.43
CA PRO A 231 10.31 4.75 -16.60
C PRO A 231 10.54 5.46 -15.26
N ALA A 232 10.01 6.68 -15.05
CA ALA A 232 10.10 7.39 -13.76
C ALA A 232 9.11 6.82 -12.72
N LEU A 233 8.09 6.07 -13.17
CA LEU A 233 7.13 5.44 -12.26
C LEU A 233 7.69 4.16 -11.65
N HIS A 234 7.28 3.90 -10.40
CA HIS A 234 7.60 2.64 -9.73
C HIS A 234 6.36 1.77 -9.64
N ILE A 235 6.52 0.48 -9.89
CA ILE A 235 5.52 -0.52 -9.54
C ILE A 235 5.98 -1.26 -8.29
N VAL A 236 5.22 -1.08 -7.21
CA VAL A 236 5.45 -1.72 -5.92
C VAL A 236 4.62 -2.99 -5.88
N THR A 237 5.24 -4.10 -5.49
CA THR A 237 4.53 -5.36 -5.25
C THR A 237 4.46 -5.68 -3.77
N ILE A 238 3.34 -6.27 -3.38
CA ILE A 238 3.21 -7.05 -2.16
C ILE A 238 2.85 -8.49 -2.55
N LEU A 239 3.51 -9.47 -1.93
CA LEU A 239 3.31 -10.89 -2.26
C LEU A 239 3.44 -11.78 -1.04
N THR A 240 2.79 -12.93 -1.06
CA THR A 240 3.09 -14.05 -0.16
C THR A 240 3.95 -15.06 -0.89
N PHE A 241 4.94 -15.64 -0.20
CA PHE A 241 5.81 -16.65 -0.78
C PHE A 241 6.35 -17.61 0.28
N GLY A 242 6.81 -18.77 -0.16
CA GLY A 242 7.57 -19.71 0.68
C GLY A 242 8.57 -20.51 -0.14
N LEU A 243 9.17 -21.55 0.43
CA LEU A 243 10.05 -22.47 -0.31
C LEU A 243 9.33 -23.77 -0.70
N ASN A 244 9.39 -24.16 -1.98
CA ASN A 244 8.87 -25.45 -2.42
C ASN A 244 9.81 -26.60 -2.01
N ALA A 245 9.46 -27.85 -2.34
CA ALA A 245 10.28 -29.02 -2.01
C ALA A 245 11.71 -28.99 -2.59
N ALA A 246 11.93 -28.24 -3.68
CA ALA A 246 13.24 -28.04 -4.29
C ALA A 246 14.00 -26.83 -3.72
N GLY A 247 13.47 -26.16 -2.69
CA GLY A 247 14.07 -24.97 -2.09
C GLY A 247 13.91 -23.70 -2.94
N LEU A 248 13.05 -23.71 -3.97
CA LEU A 248 12.76 -22.52 -4.78
C LEU A 248 11.72 -21.64 -4.09
N ALA A 249 11.94 -20.33 -4.14
CA ALA A 249 11.00 -19.34 -3.66
C ALA A 249 9.84 -19.18 -4.65
N VAL A 250 8.63 -19.61 -4.25
CA VAL A 250 7.44 -19.58 -5.10
C VAL A 250 6.42 -18.61 -4.51
N VAL A 251 5.91 -17.71 -5.35
CA VAL A 251 4.85 -16.77 -5.04
C VAL A 251 3.52 -17.51 -4.98
N GLU A 252 2.79 -17.32 -3.88
CA GLU A 252 1.45 -17.90 -3.68
C GLU A 252 0.38 -16.88 -4.10
N GLU A 253 0.46 -15.66 -3.61
CA GLU A 253 -0.43 -14.55 -3.98
C GLU A 253 0.38 -13.27 -4.16
N MET A 254 -0.11 -12.37 -5.01
CA MET A 254 0.55 -11.10 -5.31
C MET A 254 -0.47 -10.01 -5.66
N ALA A 255 -0.18 -8.79 -5.23
CA ALA A 255 -0.83 -7.57 -5.68
C ALA A 255 0.21 -6.51 -6.07
N LEU A 256 -0.22 -5.54 -6.88
CA LEU A 256 0.60 -4.43 -7.36
C LEU A 256 -0.03 -3.09 -6.95
N MET A 257 0.81 -2.06 -6.89
CA MET A 257 0.45 -0.68 -6.70
C MET A 257 1.42 0.18 -7.50
N ILE A 258 0.91 1.00 -8.41
CA ILE A 258 1.72 1.97 -9.16
C ILE A 258 1.93 3.23 -8.31
N THR A 259 3.12 3.81 -8.36
CA THR A 259 3.47 5.03 -7.65
C THR A 259 4.24 6.00 -8.54
N THR A 260 4.11 7.30 -8.26
CA THR A 260 4.94 8.36 -8.88
C THR A 260 6.41 8.21 -8.49
N GLU A 261 7.31 8.98 -9.11
CA GLU A 261 8.73 9.08 -8.73
C GLU A 261 8.95 9.41 -7.24
N ASN A 262 7.94 10.03 -6.60
CA ASN A 262 7.96 10.44 -5.19
C ASN A 262 7.31 9.39 -4.27
N TRP A 263 7.10 8.17 -4.77
CA TRP A 263 6.51 7.03 -4.08
C TRP A 263 5.06 7.26 -3.61
N ILE A 264 4.34 8.17 -4.27
CA ILE A 264 2.93 8.44 -3.98
C ILE A 264 2.05 7.53 -4.86
N PRO A 265 1.18 6.70 -4.28
CA PRO A 265 0.29 5.83 -5.05
C PRO A 265 -0.73 6.60 -5.87
N PHE A 266 -1.12 6.05 -7.02
CA PHE A 266 -2.23 6.54 -7.83
C PHE A 266 -2.92 5.40 -8.58
N GLU A 267 -4.13 5.63 -9.07
CA GLU A 267 -4.96 4.62 -9.73
C GLU A 267 -5.34 5.01 -11.17
N THR A 268 -5.40 6.32 -11.47
CA THR A 268 -5.86 6.83 -12.78
C THR A 268 -4.92 7.90 -13.33
N ALA A 269 -5.02 8.17 -14.63
CA ALA A 269 -4.25 9.21 -15.29
C ALA A 269 -4.59 10.61 -14.75
N HIS A 270 -5.87 10.87 -14.47
CA HIS A 270 -6.34 12.12 -13.87
C HIS A 270 -5.76 12.31 -12.46
N GLU A 271 -5.74 11.24 -11.66
CA GLU A 271 -5.13 11.29 -10.33
C GLU A 271 -3.63 11.54 -10.39
N ARG A 272 -2.93 10.88 -11.33
CA ARG A 272 -1.51 11.17 -11.61
C ARG A 272 -1.31 12.65 -11.98
N GLN A 273 -2.15 13.20 -12.86
CA GLN A 273 -2.06 14.60 -13.28
C GLN A 273 -2.24 15.58 -12.09
N LEU A 274 -3.19 15.30 -11.21
CA LEU A 274 -3.38 16.07 -9.97
C LEU A 274 -2.14 15.98 -9.07
N LEU A 275 -1.61 14.77 -8.86
CA LEU A 275 -0.42 14.56 -8.03
C LEU A 275 0.83 15.24 -8.60
N GLU A 276 1.01 15.28 -9.92
CA GLU A 276 2.12 15.98 -10.56
C GLU A 276 2.07 17.51 -10.33
N ARG A 277 0.86 18.11 -10.32
CA ARG A 277 0.69 19.52 -9.96
C ARG A 277 1.02 19.76 -8.49
N LEU A 278 0.49 18.92 -7.61
CA LEU A 278 0.71 19.01 -6.17
C LEU A 278 2.16 18.76 -5.76
N ALA A 279 2.87 17.90 -6.49
CA ALA A 279 4.25 17.52 -6.18
C ALA A 279 5.22 18.71 -6.18
N ARG A 280 4.87 19.78 -6.91
CA ARG A 280 5.66 21.01 -7.05
C ARG A 280 5.36 22.04 -5.96
N LEU A 281 4.28 21.84 -5.18
CA LEU A 281 3.88 22.76 -4.14
C LEU A 281 4.63 22.46 -2.83
N ARG A 282 4.95 23.52 -2.08
CA ARG A 282 5.52 23.38 -0.74
C ARG A 282 4.48 23.00 0.32
N ARG A 283 3.21 23.19 0.01
CA ARG A 283 2.09 22.77 0.87
C ARG A 283 2.08 21.25 0.97
N LYS A 284 1.90 20.71 2.19
CA LYS A 284 1.73 19.27 2.38
C LYS A 284 0.44 18.78 1.69
N SER A 285 0.55 17.70 0.93
CA SER A 285 -0.57 16.94 0.39
C SER A 285 -0.57 15.52 0.96
N VAL A 286 -1.74 14.94 1.21
CA VAL A 286 -1.89 13.57 1.70
C VAL A 286 -2.80 12.80 0.74
N LYS A 287 -2.26 11.76 0.09
CA LYS A 287 -2.98 10.88 -0.81
C LYS A 287 -4.00 10.03 -0.03
N GLY A 288 -5.26 10.07 -0.43
CA GLY A 288 -6.27 9.12 0.06
C GLY A 288 -6.09 7.75 -0.58
N LEU A 289 -6.33 6.66 0.16
CA LEU A 289 -6.19 5.30 -0.37
C LEU A 289 -7.52 4.56 -0.32
N ARG A 290 -7.73 3.68 -1.30
CA ARG A 290 -8.97 2.93 -1.49
C ARG A 290 -9.06 1.66 -0.64
N PHE A 291 -7.94 1.11 -0.17
CA PHE A 291 -7.91 -0.16 0.59
C PHE A 291 -8.68 -1.30 -0.11
N ASN A 292 -9.75 -1.82 0.50
CA ASN A 292 -10.65 -2.84 -0.06
C ASN A 292 -11.88 -2.24 -0.76
N LEU A 293 -12.02 -0.90 -0.73
CA LEU A 293 -13.18 -0.24 -1.32
C LEU A 293 -13.16 -0.46 -2.84
N SER A 294 -14.33 -0.68 -3.41
CA SER A 294 -14.48 -0.97 -4.83
C SER A 294 -14.28 0.30 -5.68
N PRO A 295 -13.82 0.20 -6.94
CA PRO A 295 -13.59 1.36 -7.81
C PRO A 295 -14.85 2.20 -8.10
N ASP A 296 -16.05 1.61 -8.02
CA ASP A 296 -17.36 2.28 -8.18
C ASP A 296 -17.76 3.13 -6.96
N LYS A 297 -16.93 3.18 -5.93
CA LYS A 297 -17.19 4.00 -4.75
C LYS A 297 -16.25 5.22 -4.70
N PRO A 298 -16.78 6.40 -4.34
CA PRO A 298 -15.96 7.59 -4.20
C PRO A 298 -14.97 7.42 -3.05
N VAL A 299 -13.83 8.07 -3.23
CA VAL A 299 -12.76 8.19 -2.23
C VAL A 299 -12.15 9.57 -2.40
N VAL A 300 -11.70 10.19 -1.30
CA VAL A 300 -10.89 11.41 -1.43
C VAL A 300 -9.61 11.08 -2.20
N SER A 301 -9.34 11.80 -3.28
CA SER A 301 -8.11 11.61 -4.05
C SER A 301 -6.92 12.13 -3.25
N VAL A 302 -7.02 13.37 -2.75
CA VAL A 302 -5.99 14.04 -1.95
C VAL A 302 -6.63 14.94 -0.90
N THR A 303 -6.03 15.02 0.28
CA THR A 303 -6.32 16.10 1.24
C THR A 303 -5.14 17.06 1.37
N LEU A 304 -5.45 18.35 1.54
CA LEU A 304 -4.48 19.39 1.87
C LEU A 304 -4.74 19.80 3.33
N PRO A 305 -4.05 19.18 4.31
CA PRO A 305 -4.40 19.31 5.72
C PRO A 305 -4.03 20.66 6.33
N GLU A 306 -3.06 21.37 5.76
CA GLU A 306 -2.61 22.65 6.32
C GLU A 306 -3.72 23.73 6.24
N PRO A 307 -4.14 24.30 7.38
CA PRO A 307 -5.21 25.29 7.44
C PRO A 307 -4.65 26.69 7.14
N ARG A 308 -4.58 27.06 5.86
CA ARG A 308 -4.57 28.47 5.41
C ARG A 308 -5.22 28.60 4.01
N PRO A 309 -6.48 29.06 3.88
CA PRO A 309 -7.45 29.31 4.95
C PRO A 309 -7.94 28.00 5.58
N ASP A 310 -8.68 27.15 4.87
CA ASP A 310 -9.17 25.86 5.41
C ASP A 310 -8.50 24.63 4.77
N PRO A 311 -8.49 23.47 5.47
CA PRO A 311 -8.17 22.18 4.87
C PRO A 311 -9.04 21.91 3.64
N VAL A 312 -8.46 21.24 2.65
CA VAL A 312 -9.16 20.94 1.39
C VAL A 312 -9.25 19.44 1.17
N ALA A 313 -10.44 18.93 0.86
CA ALA A 313 -10.65 17.59 0.33
C ALA A 313 -10.82 17.67 -1.19
N MET A 314 -9.95 16.99 -1.93
CA MET A 314 -9.92 16.99 -3.39
C MET A 314 -10.46 15.66 -3.90
N PHE A 315 -11.51 15.71 -4.70
CA PHE A 315 -12.18 14.56 -5.32
C PHE A 315 -12.05 14.61 -6.83
N ILE A 316 -11.91 13.43 -7.44
CA ILE A 316 -11.98 13.25 -8.89
C ILE A 316 -13.18 12.35 -9.16
N VAL A 317 -14.11 12.84 -9.98
CA VAL A 317 -15.29 12.12 -10.42
C VAL A 317 -15.04 11.57 -11.81
N PRO A 318 -15.03 10.22 -11.99
CA PRO A 318 -14.88 9.59 -13.29
C PRO A 318 -15.96 10.04 -14.29
N ALA A 319 -15.65 10.00 -15.59
CA ALA A 319 -16.61 10.37 -16.63
C ALA A 319 -17.81 9.41 -16.73
N ASP A 320 -17.66 8.18 -16.23
CA ASP A 320 -18.66 7.13 -16.17
C ASP A 320 -19.33 7.01 -14.78
N ALA A 321 -19.13 8.00 -13.90
CA ALA A 321 -19.80 8.04 -12.60
C ALA A 321 -21.33 8.09 -12.76
N ASP A 322 -22.02 7.24 -12.02
CA ASP A 322 -23.49 7.20 -11.99
C ASP A 322 -24.07 8.06 -10.85
N GLU A 323 -25.39 8.14 -10.80
CA GLU A 323 -26.09 8.89 -9.75
C GLU A 323 -25.78 8.35 -8.34
N ALA A 324 -25.57 7.04 -8.21
CA ALA A 324 -25.23 6.42 -6.93
C ALA A 324 -23.83 6.84 -6.45
N TYR A 325 -22.87 6.99 -7.36
CA TYR A 325 -21.54 7.54 -7.06
C TYR A 325 -21.64 8.98 -6.56
N GLU A 326 -22.41 9.83 -7.25
CA GLU A 326 -22.58 11.24 -6.89
C GLU A 326 -23.28 11.40 -5.53
N VAL A 327 -24.34 10.64 -5.26
CA VAL A 327 -25.01 10.63 -3.95
C VAL A 327 -24.05 10.20 -2.84
N ALA A 328 -23.25 9.16 -3.08
CA ALA A 328 -22.25 8.72 -2.11
C ALA A 328 -21.16 9.78 -1.87
N LEU A 329 -20.73 10.49 -2.92
CA LEU A 329 -19.75 11.56 -2.83
C LEU A 329 -20.29 12.74 -2.01
N LEU A 330 -21.52 13.18 -2.28
CA LEU A 330 -22.19 14.23 -1.50
C LEU A 330 -22.30 13.84 -0.02
N GLY A 331 -22.67 12.59 0.28
CA GLY A 331 -22.69 12.09 1.66
C GLY A 331 -21.32 12.15 2.35
N MET A 332 -20.22 11.90 1.62
CA MET A 332 -18.86 12.06 2.17
C MET A 332 -18.49 13.52 2.42
N ILE A 333 -18.93 14.44 1.56
CA ILE A 333 -18.70 15.88 1.71
C ILE A 333 -19.49 16.41 2.90
N ASP A 334 -20.78 16.08 3.00
CA ASP A 334 -21.67 16.51 4.07
C ASP A 334 -21.23 16.02 5.45
N ALA A 335 -20.54 14.87 5.51
CA ALA A 335 -19.96 14.36 6.75
C ALA A 335 -18.81 15.24 7.28
N ARG A 336 -18.21 16.10 6.44
CA ARG A 336 -17.01 16.90 6.74
C ARG A 336 -17.18 18.39 6.41
N PRO A 337 -18.16 19.09 7.01
CA PRO A 337 -18.46 20.50 6.70
C PRO A 337 -17.30 21.45 7.05
N GLU A 338 -16.33 21.02 7.85
CA GLU A 338 -15.13 21.78 8.19
C GLU A 338 -14.05 21.79 7.09
N MET A 339 -14.19 20.97 6.05
CA MET A 339 -13.25 20.92 4.93
C MET A 339 -13.84 21.62 3.70
N ARG A 340 -13.05 22.46 3.03
CA ARG A 340 -13.42 22.95 1.70
C ARG A 340 -13.31 21.83 0.69
N THR A 341 -14.26 21.74 -0.23
CA THR A 341 -14.26 20.72 -1.27
C THR A 341 -13.75 21.28 -2.58
N TRP A 342 -12.88 20.52 -3.23
CA TRP A 342 -12.48 20.72 -4.62
C TRP A 342 -12.89 19.45 -5.38
N ILE A 343 -13.65 19.60 -6.47
CA ILE A 343 -14.14 18.46 -7.26
C ILE A 343 -13.74 18.68 -8.71
N TRP A 344 -13.18 17.64 -9.32
CA TRP A 344 -12.95 17.60 -10.76
C TRP A 344 -13.81 16.51 -11.40
N HIS A 345 -14.85 16.94 -12.12
CA HIS A 345 -15.65 16.07 -12.98
C HIS A 345 -14.93 15.88 -14.32
N VAL A 346 -14.34 14.70 -14.52
CA VAL A 346 -13.53 14.39 -15.70
C VAL A 346 -14.35 14.51 -17.00
N GLY A 347 -15.65 14.22 -16.95
CA GLY A 347 -16.55 14.32 -18.10
C GLY A 347 -16.94 15.76 -18.48
N GLU A 348 -16.72 16.74 -17.60
CA GLU A 348 -17.21 18.12 -17.78
C GLU A 348 -16.13 19.10 -18.22
N GLY A 349 -14.85 18.71 -18.21
CA GLY A 349 -13.77 19.51 -18.74
C GLY A 349 -12.42 19.32 -18.06
N ASP A 350 -11.55 20.31 -18.30
CA ASP A 350 -10.19 20.33 -17.78
C ASP A 350 -10.14 20.44 -16.25
N MET A 351 -9.01 20.03 -15.68
CA MET A 351 -8.76 20.12 -14.25
C MET A 351 -8.97 21.57 -13.74
N PRO A 352 -9.83 21.77 -12.73
CA PRO A 352 -10.07 23.09 -12.13
C PRO A 352 -8.78 23.72 -11.59
N MET A 353 -8.83 25.04 -11.36
CA MET A 353 -7.71 25.73 -10.72
C MET A 353 -7.42 25.17 -9.33
N MET A 354 -6.13 25.13 -8.96
CA MET A 354 -5.71 24.65 -7.65
C MET A 354 -6.19 25.60 -6.55
N PRO A 355 -6.66 25.07 -5.40
CA PRO A 355 -7.27 25.84 -4.31
C PRO A 355 -6.30 26.54 -3.37
#